data_AF-A0A432GT76-F1
#
_entry.id   AF-A0A432GT76-F1
#
_cell.length_a   1.000
_cell.length_b   1.000
_cell.length_c   1.000
_cell.angle_alpha   90.00
_cell.angle_beta   90.00
_cell.angle_gamma   90.00
#
_symmetry.space_group_name_H-M   'P 1'
#
loop_
_entity.id
_entity.type
_entity.pdbx_description
1 polymer ?
#
loop_
_entity_poly.entity_id
_entity_poly.type
_entity_poly.pdbx_seq_one_letter_code
_entity_poly.pdbx_strand_id
1 'polypeptide(L)' 'TTGLDPEARIYLYCYKGKRSMLALKELKRVGFNKLKNLSGGIYLWAEEVDSDMPQY' A
#
# COMPACT_ATOMS: atom_id res chain seq x y z
N THR A 1 -6.18 -21.39 9.24
CA THR A 1 -5.11 -20.42 9.50
C THR A 1 -5.27 -19.28 8.52
N THR A 2 -5.96 -18.20 8.90
CA THR A 2 -6.19 -17.04 8.01
C THR A 2 -4.93 -16.18 7.94
N GLY A 3 -3.92 -16.65 7.22
CA GLY A 3 -2.71 -15.90 6.88
C GLY A 3 -2.83 -15.29 5.48
N LEU A 4 -2.03 -14.25 5.20
CA LEU A 4 -1.88 -13.70 3.86
C LEU A 4 -1.09 -14.68 2.98
N ASP A 5 -1.51 -14.87 1.73
CA ASP A 5 -0.77 -15.64 0.74
C ASP A 5 0.49 -14.86 0.29
N PRO A 6 1.72 -15.38 0.51
CA PRO A 6 2.96 -14.74 0.07
C PRO A 6 3.07 -14.53 -1.44
N GLU A 7 2.35 -15.34 -2.22
CA GLU A 7 2.36 -15.32 -3.68
C GLU A 7 1.26 -14.44 -4.29
N ALA A 8 0.35 -13.90 -3.47
CA ALA A 8 -0.65 -12.95 -3.92
C ALA A 8 -0.01 -11.59 -4.25
N ARG A 9 -0.58 -10.88 -5.23
CA ARG A 9 -0.21 -9.49 -5.47
C ARG A 9 -0.88 -8.60 -4.42
N ILE A 10 -0.07 -7.86 -3.67
CA ILE A 10 -0.54 -7.01 -2.57
C ILE A 10 -0.16 -5.56 -2.86
N TYR A 11 -1.17 -4.69 -2.83
CA TYR A 11 -0.98 -3.24 -2.89
C TYR A 11 -1.17 -2.65 -1.49
N LEU A 12 -0.16 -1.94 -1.00
CA LEU A 12 -0.18 -1.26 0.28
C LEU A 12 -0.33 0.24 0.06
N TYR A 13 -1.17 0.86 0.87
CA TYR A 13 -1.29 2.31 0.91
C TYR A 13 -1.45 2.79 2.35
N CYS A 14 -1.03 4.02 2.59
CA CYS A 14 -1.40 4.80 3.77
C CYS A 14 -1.73 6.21 3.30
N TYR A 15 -1.86 7.16 4.22
CA TYR A 15 -2.17 8.55 3.86
C TYR A 15 -1.24 9.16 2.80
N LYS A 16 0.08 9.22 3.08
CA LYS A 16 1.11 9.77 2.17
C LYS A 16 2.17 8.76 1.71
N GLY A 17 1.83 7.47 1.66
CA GLY A 17 2.72 6.39 1.21
C GLY A 17 3.92 6.00 2.12
N LYS A 18 4.30 6.79 3.13
CA LYS A 18 5.47 6.50 3.98
C LYS A 18 5.32 5.25 4.86
N ARG A 19 4.18 5.10 5.55
CA ARG A 19 3.95 3.97 6.47
C ARG A 19 3.78 2.66 5.72
N SER A 20 3.05 2.68 4.61
CA SER A 20 2.87 1.52 3.74
C SER A 20 4.19 1.06 3.11
N MET A 21 5.13 1.97 2.83
CA MET A 21 6.47 1.61 2.39
C MET A 21 7.26 0.89 3.49
N LEU A 22 7.12 1.28 4.76
CA LEU A 22 7.72 0.56 5.89
C LEU A 22 7.13 -0.85 6.00
N ALA A 23 5.81 -0.98 5.96
CA ALA A 23 5.14 -2.29 5.98
C ALA A 23 5.57 -3.18 4.79
N LEU A 24 5.70 -2.60 3.59
CA LEU A 24 6.20 -3.30 2.41
C LEU A 24 7.61 -3.87 2.66
N LYS A 25 8.51 -3.10 3.28
CA LYS A 25 9.86 -3.57 3.60
C LYS A 25 9.84 -4.74 4.58
N GLU A 26 8.96 -4.72 5.58
CA GLU A 26 8.82 -5.84 6.52
C GLU A 26 8.21 -7.08 5.86
N LEU A 27 7.16 -6.93 5.06
CA LEU A 27 6.58 -8.03 4.30
C LEU A 27 7.59 -8.66 3.34
N LYS A 28 8.41 -7.82 2.69
CA LYS A 28 9.49 -8.29 1.81
C LYS A 28 10.53 -9.12 2.57
N ARG A 29 10.85 -8.75 3.83
CA ARG A 29 11.79 -9.52 4.67
C ARG A 29 11.27 -10.90 5.05
N VAL A 30 9.96 -11.07 5.15
CA VAL A 30 9.32 -12.34 5.55
C VAL A 30 8.82 -13.17 4.35
N GLY A 31 9.21 -12.82 3.12
CA GLY A 31 9.03 -13.67 1.94
C GLY A 31 7.97 -13.23 0.94
N PHE A 32 7.27 -12.12 1.16
CA PHE A 32 6.31 -11.60 0.18
C PHE A 32 7.06 -10.93 -0.98
N ASN A 33 6.85 -11.42 -2.20
CA ASN A 33 7.62 -11.00 -3.38
C ASN A 33 6.83 -10.09 -4.33
N LYS A 34 5.48 -10.13 -4.32
CA LYS A 34 4.60 -9.38 -5.23
C LYS A 34 3.93 -8.18 -4.54
N LEU A 35 4.76 -7.29 -3.99
CA LEU A 35 4.31 -6.11 -3.26
C LEU A 35 4.39 -4.83 -4.12
N LYS A 36 3.42 -3.93 -3.94
CA LYS A 36 3.42 -2.58 -4.49
C LYS A 36 3.03 -1.58 -3.40
N ASN A 37 3.71 -0.44 -3.34
CA ASN A 37 3.31 0.67 -2.49
C ASN A 37 2.71 1.78 -3.36
N LEU A 38 1.53 2.27 -3.00
CA LEU A 38 0.92 3.43 -3.67
C LEU A 38 1.77 4.69 -3.40
N SER A 39 2.39 5.22 -4.45
CA SER A 39 3.16 6.47 -4.36
C SER A 39 2.22 7.62 -3.97
N GLY A 40 2.66 8.49 -3.07
CA GLY A 40 1.82 9.58 -2.55
C GLY A 40 0.65 9.14 -1.66
N GLY A 41 0.37 7.84 -1.54
CA GLY A 41 -0.71 7.31 -0.72
C GLY A 41 -2.11 7.68 -1.21
N ILE A 42 -3.11 7.50 -0.35
CA ILE A 42 -4.50 7.83 -0.69
C ILE A 42 -4.70 9.35 -0.88
N TYR A 43 -3.83 10.18 -0.28
CA TYR A 43 -3.84 11.62 -0.48
C TYR A 43 -3.64 11.98 -1.96
N LEU A 44 -2.60 11.43 -2.60
CA LEU A 44 -2.34 11.71 -4.02
C LEU A 44 -3.36 11.04 -4.94
N TRP A 45 -3.90 9.89 -4.53
CA TRP A 45 -5.02 9.27 -5.23
C TRP A 45 -6.24 10.19 -5.30
N ALA A 46 -6.61 10.83 -4.18
CA ALA A 46 -7.71 11.78 -4.15
C ALA A 46 -7.44 13.01 -5.04
N GLU A 47 -6.19 13.47 -5.14
CA GLU A 47 -5.83 14.60 -6.01
C GLU A 47 -5.84 14.23 -7.51
N GLU A 48 -5.34 13.05 -7.87
CA GLU A 48 -5.02 12.71 -9.28
C GLU A 48 -5.98 11.71 -9.92
N VAL A 49 -6.74 10.95 -9.13
CA VAL A 49 -7.55 9.82 -9.62
C VAL A 49 -9.02 9.94 -9.24
N ASP A 50 -9.31 10.26 -7.98
CA ASP A 50 -10.69 10.34 -7.46
C ASP A 50 -10.90 11.64 -6.70
N SER A 51 -11.21 12.70 -7.45
CA SER A 51 -11.38 14.06 -6.92
C SER A 51 -12.60 14.23 -6.00
N ASP A 52 -13.53 13.28 -6.00
CA ASP A 52 -14.70 13.30 -5.12
C ASP A 52 -14.40 12.67 -3.75
N MET A 53 -13.23 12.03 -3.59
CA MET A 53 -12.81 11.41 -2.33
C MET A 53 -12.55 12.47 -1.25
N PRO A 54 -13.23 12.39 -0.08
CA PRO A 54 -12.97 13.31 1.01
C PRO A 54 -11.54 13.19 1.56
N GLN A 55 -10.86 14.32 1.70
CA GLN A 55 -9.52 14.41 2.28
C GLN A 55 -9.58 14.91 3.73
N TYR A 56 -8.80 14.29 4.60
CA TYR A 56 -8.68 14.63 6.03
C TYR A 56 -7.26 14.36 6.54
#